data_AF-A0A0S8F4W0-F1
#
_entry.id   AF-A0A0S8F4W0-F1
#
_cell.length_a   1.000
_cell.length_b   1.000
_cell.length_c   1.000
_cell.angle_alpha   90.00
_cell.angle_beta   90.00
_cell.angle_gamma   90.00
#
_symmetry.space_group_name_H-M   'P 1'
#
loop_
_entity.id
_entity.type
_entity.pdbx_description
1 polymer ?
#
loop_
_entity_poly.entity_id
_entity_poly.type
_entity_poly.pdbx_seq_one_letter_code
_entity_poly.pdbx_strand_id
1 'polypeptide(L)'
;MLAEESLLEVCAIEQHSLDEYESEMPRWCKGCGDHGVLAALQRVLRKNNLEPENVVSVSGIGCSSRLPHYLNTYGFHGIHGRALPISTGVRLARPELPVITIMGDGDCFSIGGNHWLHAIRYNINAVVLVLDNEVYALTKMQASPTTPDGTKTNTTPHGTYLQPLNPLSAVMGMTNVSFLAQTATWLPAHLDETIEKAWNHHGLSFVRILQRCPVFMPKAFGEGGLNFPVVFLENEDGIPVHPLLRKRGETQAHDHRDINEAQRVAVSVDPAPMGLIYQNRDLPTYEDIRWQRKDRPDRATFLERLDAAVDRYTVT
;
A
#
# COMPACT_ATOMS: atom_id res chain seq x y z
N MET A 1 -29.39 -27.59 -25.94
CA MET A 1 -28.20 -28.46 -26.02
C MET A 1 -26.95 -27.69 -26.42
N LEU A 2 -26.67 -27.34 -27.69
CA LEU A 2 -25.42 -26.63 -28.03
C LEU A 2 -25.28 -25.19 -27.49
N ALA A 3 -26.40 -24.51 -27.22
CA ALA A 3 -26.40 -23.16 -26.63
C ALA A 3 -26.27 -23.17 -25.09
N GLU A 4 -26.62 -24.28 -24.42
CA GLU A 4 -26.46 -24.43 -22.97
C GLU A 4 -25.06 -24.89 -22.60
N GLU A 5 -24.42 -25.72 -23.43
CA GLU A 5 -23.01 -26.09 -23.27
C GLU A 5 -22.07 -24.88 -23.46
N SER A 6 -22.37 -24.00 -24.42
CA SER A 6 -21.62 -22.74 -24.61
C SER A 6 -21.78 -21.76 -23.43
N LEU A 7 -22.95 -21.72 -22.78
CA LEU A 7 -23.15 -20.88 -21.58
C LEU A 7 -22.46 -21.45 -20.34
N LEU A 8 -22.27 -22.77 -20.27
CA LEU A 8 -21.51 -23.42 -19.21
C LEU A 8 -19.99 -23.27 -19.40
N GLU A 9 -19.49 -23.25 -20.64
CA GLU A 9 -18.08 -22.96 -20.96
C GLU A 9 -17.71 -21.50 -20.66
N VAL A 10 -18.62 -20.55 -20.83
CA VAL A 10 -18.38 -19.13 -20.52
C VAL A 10 -18.55 -18.83 -19.01
N CYS A 11 -19.22 -19.71 -18.26
CA CYS A 11 -19.42 -19.59 -16.81
C CYS A 11 -18.40 -20.38 -15.97
N ALA A 12 -17.54 -21.19 -16.58
CA ALA A 12 -16.38 -21.77 -15.93
C ALA A 12 -15.21 -20.78 -16.05
N ILE A 13 -15.30 -19.63 -15.35
CA ILE A 13 -14.09 -18.87 -15.06
C ILE A 13 -13.23 -19.82 -14.21
N GLU A 14 -12.17 -20.38 -14.79
CA GLU A 14 -11.16 -21.11 -14.05
C GLU A 14 -10.65 -20.17 -12.96
N GLN A 15 -11.11 -20.38 -11.73
CA GLN A 15 -10.62 -19.58 -10.61
C GLN A 15 -9.15 -19.92 -10.43
N HIS A 16 -8.28 -18.91 -10.54
CA HIS A 16 -6.86 -19.10 -10.29
C HIS A 16 -6.62 -19.78 -8.93
N SER A 17 -5.63 -20.66 -8.88
CA SER A 17 -5.18 -21.27 -7.64
C SER A 17 -4.21 -20.32 -6.90
N LEU A 18 -3.89 -20.60 -5.62
CA LEU A 18 -2.97 -19.73 -4.87
C LEU A 18 -1.53 -19.84 -5.36
N ASP A 19 -1.13 -21.03 -5.79
CA ASP A 19 0.21 -21.35 -6.28
C ASP A 19 0.55 -20.59 -7.57
N GLU A 20 -0.44 -20.18 -8.37
CA GLU A 20 -0.24 -19.30 -9.52
C GLU A 20 0.33 -17.93 -9.14
N TYR A 21 0.10 -17.48 -7.90
CA TYR A 21 0.63 -16.21 -7.38
C TYR A 21 1.92 -16.39 -6.55
N GLU A 22 2.41 -17.63 -6.39
CA GLU A 22 3.65 -17.94 -5.67
C GLU A 22 4.86 -17.93 -6.62
N SER A 23 5.98 -17.36 -6.17
CA SER A 23 7.23 -17.32 -6.93
C SER A 23 8.40 -17.91 -6.10
N GLU A 24 9.51 -17.19 -5.96
CA GLU A 24 10.64 -17.67 -5.16
C GLU A 24 10.25 -17.91 -3.69
N MET A 25 10.95 -18.86 -3.04
CA MET A 25 10.76 -19.09 -1.61
C MET A 25 11.18 -17.86 -0.80
N PRO A 26 10.29 -17.29 0.05
CA PRO A 26 10.61 -16.13 0.86
C PRO A 26 11.79 -16.38 1.80
N ARG A 27 12.74 -15.42 1.84
CA ARG A 27 13.95 -15.50 2.69
C ARG A 27 13.85 -14.66 3.96
N TRP A 28 12.64 -14.30 4.38
CA TRP A 28 12.43 -13.58 5.63
C TRP A 28 12.67 -14.47 6.85
N CYS A 29 12.89 -13.84 8.00
CA CYS A 29 13.10 -14.54 9.26
C CYS A 29 11.82 -15.29 9.68
N LYS A 30 11.97 -16.41 10.38
CA LYS A 30 10.83 -17.15 10.95
C LYS A 30 10.01 -16.23 11.87
N GLY A 31 8.70 -16.16 11.63
CA GLY A 31 7.79 -15.28 12.37
C GLY A 31 7.73 -13.83 11.89
N CYS A 32 8.43 -13.48 10.79
CA CYS A 32 8.33 -12.15 10.19
C CYS A 32 6.90 -11.88 9.71
N GLY A 33 6.36 -10.70 10.01
CA GLY A 33 5.04 -10.27 9.56
C GLY A 33 4.89 -10.15 8.04
N ASP A 34 5.99 -9.97 7.30
CA ASP A 34 5.99 -9.87 5.83
C ASP A 34 5.34 -11.10 5.16
N HIS A 35 5.49 -12.29 5.75
CA HIS A 35 4.82 -13.51 5.27
C HIS A 35 3.29 -13.38 5.29
N GLY A 36 2.74 -12.73 6.31
CA GLY A 36 1.30 -12.51 6.43
C GLY A 36 0.77 -11.60 5.33
N VAL A 37 1.53 -10.54 5.00
CA VAL A 37 1.18 -9.60 3.92
C VAL A 37 1.27 -10.26 2.55
N LEU A 38 2.32 -11.05 2.29
CA LEU A 38 2.45 -11.81 1.04
C LEU A 38 1.25 -12.76 0.85
N ALA A 39 0.93 -13.55 1.87
CA ALA A 39 -0.18 -14.50 1.80
C ALA A 39 -1.54 -13.78 1.64
N ALA A 40 -1.72 -12.62 2.27
CA ALA A 40 -2.92 -11.80 2.13
C ALA A 40 -3.07 -11.26 0.70
N LEU A 41 -1.98 -10.75 0.11
CA LEU A 41 -1.95 -10.32 -1.29
C LEU A 41 -2.32 -11.46 -2.25
N GLN A 42 -1.71 -12.63 -2.10
CA GLN A 42 -2.03 -13.80 -2.93
C GLN A 42 -3.53 -14.18 -2.83
N ARG A 43 -4.11 -14.15 -1.62
CA ARG A 43 -5.55 -14.38 -1.43
C ARG A 43 -6.41 -13.32 -2.10
N VAL A 44 -6.04 -12.04 -2.00
CA VAL A 44 -6.78 -10.94 -2.64
C VAL A 44 -6.70 -11.04 -4.16
N LEU A 45 -5.52 -11.29 -4.74
CA LEU A 45 -5.39 -11.44 -6.19
C LEU A 45 -6.23 -12.61 -6.71
N ARG A 46 -6.17 -13.75 -6.02
CA ARG A 46 -6.98 -14.92 -6.33
C ARG A 46 -8.48 -14.66 -6.21
N LYS A 47 -8.91 -14.00 -5.12
CA LYS A 47 -10.33 -13.65 -4.88
C LYS A 47 -10.88 -12.75 -5.99
N ASN A 48 -10.06 -11.83 -6.50
CA ASN A 48 -10.43 -10.92 -7.58
C ASN A 48 -10.17 -11.50 -8.98
N ASN A 49 -9.77 -12.79 -9.06
CA ASN A 49 -9.50 -13.52 -10.30
C ASN A 49 -8.62 -12.75 -11.28
N LEU A 50 -7.49 -12.26 -10.79
CA LEU A 50 -6.57 -11.45 -11.58
C LEU A 50 -5.51 -12.31 -12.24
N GLU A 51 -5.38 -12.15 -13.55
CA GLU A 51 -4.25 -12.68 -14.30
C GLU A 51 -2.95 -12.09 -13.74
N PRO A 52 -2.00 -12.91 -13.27
CA PRO A 52 -0.79 -12.41 -12.62
C PRO A 52 0.05 -11.50 -13.53
N GLU A 53 0.06 -11.73 -14.85
CA GLU A 53 0.72 -10.87 -15.85
C GLU A 53 0.06 -9.49 -16.03
N ASN A 54 -1.14 -9.29 -15.51
CA ASN A 54 -1.82 -7.99 -15.56
C ASN A 54 -1.61 -7.16 -14.30
N VAL A 55 -0.89 -7.67 -13.30
CA VAL A 55 -0.62 -6.97 -12.04
C VAL A 55 0.84 -6.52 -11.99
N VAL A 56 1.07 -5.28 -11.58
CA VAL A 56 2.42 -4.76 -11.38
C VAL A 56 2.67 -4.53 -9.88
N SER A 57 3.66 -5.22 -9.33
CA SER A 57 4.13 -5.00 -7.96
C SER A 57 5.45 -4.21 -7.97
N VAL A 58 5.47 -3.07 -7.28
CA VAL A 58 6.62 -2.16 -7.23
C VAL A 58 7.09 -2.04 -5.79
N SER A 59 8.40 -2.03 -5.57
CA SER A 59 8.96 -1.84 -4.24
C SER A 59 10.22 -0.98 -4.22
N GLY A 60 10.55 -0.47 -3.03
CA GLY A 60 11.79 0.26 -2.76
C GLY A 60 12.93 -0.67 -2.33
N ILE A 61 13.59 -0.37 -1.22
CA ILE A 61 14.64 -1.22 -0.62
C ILE A 61 14.36 -1.46 0.86
N GLY A 62 14.41 -2.72 1.29
CA GLY A 62 14.14 -3.15 2.67
C GLY A 62 13.76 -4.63 2.74
N CYS A 63 13.52 -5.15 3.95
CA CYS A 63 12.96 -6.50 4.10
C CYS A 63 11.61 -6.60 3.38
N SER A 64 10.71 -5.66 3.65
CA SER A 64 9.41 -5.53 3.00
C SER A 64 9.53 -5.44 1.48
N SER A 65 10.50 -4.69 0.97
CA SER A 65 10.67 -4.46 -0.47
C SER A 65 11.15 -5.68 -1.26
N ARG A 66 11.47 -6.80 -0.59
CA ARG A 66 11.69 -8.08 -1.28
C ARG A 66 10.39 -8.72 -1.78
N LEU A 67 9.22 -8.25 -1.35
CA LEU A 67 7.93 -8.88 -1.63
C LEU A 67 7.68 -9.14 -3.13
N PRO A 68 7.99 -8.24 -4.08
CA PRO A 68 7.80 -8.52 -5.52
C PRO A 68 8.57 -9.72 -6.06
N HIS A 69 9.64 -10.18 -5.39
CA HIS A 69 10.35 -11.41 -5.79
C HIS A 69 9.60 -12.69 -5.42
N TYR A 70 8.60 -12.59 -4.54
CA TYR A 70 7.85 -13.73 -3.99
C TYR A 70 6.41 -13.79 -4.48
N LEU A 71 5.99 -12.78 -5.25
CA LEU A 71 4.66 -12.65 -5.83
C LEU A 71 4.80 -12.79 -7.34
N ASN A 72 4.21 -13.83 -7.93
CA ASN A 72 4.35 -14.14 -9.35
C ASN A 72 3.57 -13.14 -10.23
N THR A 73 4.06 -11.91 -10.34
CA THR A 73 3.46 -10.79 -11.09
C THR A 73 4.57 -10.04 -11.81
N TYR A 74 4.26 -9.02 -12.61
CA TYR A 74 5.33 -8.11 -13.05
C TYR A 74 5.89 -7.34 -11.84
N GLY A 75 7.13 -7.65 -11.47
CA GLY A 75 7.81 -7.04 -10.33
C GLY A 75 8.83 -5.97 -10.74
N PHE A 76 8.81 -4.81 -10.07
CA PHE A 76 9.88 -3.81 -10.15
C PHE A 76 10.46 -3.53 -8.75
N HIS A 77 11.61 -4.13 -8.45
CA HIS A 77 12.39 -3.83 -7.25
C HIS A 77 13.30 -2.63 -7.54
N GLY A 78 12.85 -1.45 -7.15
CA GLY A 78 13.49 -0.18 -7.47
C GLY A 78 14.64 0.18 -6.54
N ILE A 79 14.85 1.48 -6.37
CA ILE A 79 15.84 2.03 -5.44
C ILE A 79 15.16 2.62 -4.20
N HIS A 80 15.94 2.77 -3.13
CA HIS A 80 15.43 3.10 -1.81
C HIS A 80 14.59 4.39 -1.82
N GLY A 81 13.35 4.29 -1.37
CA GLY A 81 12.34 5.34 -1.30
C GLY A 81 11.84 5.85 -2.64
N ARG A 82 11.99 5.11 -3.74
CA ARG A 82 11.53 5.52 -5.08
C ARG A 82 10.40 4.65 -5.65
N ALA A 83 9.82 3.76 -4.83
CA ALA A 83 8.70 2.92 -5.25
C ALA A 83 7.49 3.73 -5.75
N LEU A 84 7.13 4.82 -5.06
CA LEU A 84 5.98 5.66 -5.45
C LEU A 84 6.19 6.46 -6.74
N PRO A 85 7.34 7.10 -6.99
CA PRO A 85 7.65 7.68 -8.30
C PRO A 85 7.58 6.67 -9.44
N ILE A 86 8.12 5.46 -9.22
CA ILE A 86 8.06 4.38 -10.22
C ILE A 86 6.60 3.98 -10.49
N SER A 87 5.83 3.75 -9.42
CA SER A 87 4.41 3.38 -9.50
C SER A 87 3.57 4.45 -10.20
N THR A 88 3.86 5.73 -9.93
CA THR A 88 3.24 6.86 -10.64
C THR A 88 3.55 6.81 -12.14
N GLY A 89 4.81 6.52 -12.51
CA GLY A 89 5.21 6.38 -13.91
C GLY A 89 4.49 5.23 -14.61
N VAL A 90 4.39 4.06 -13.97
CA VAL A 90 3.63 2.91 -14.48
C VAL A 90 2.18 3.29 -14.70
N ARG A 91 1.53 3.86 -13.69
CA ARG A 91 0.09 4.16 -13.73
C ARG A 91 -0.29 5.23 -14.75
N LEU A 92 0.61 6.19 -14.99
CA LEU A 92 0.43 7.21 -16.02
C LEU A 92 0.72 6.68 -17.44
N ALA A 93 1.60 5.69 -17.58
CA ALA A 93 1.93 5.11 -18.87
C ALA A 93 0.92 4.03 -19.32
N ARG A 94 0.39 3.26 -18.37
CA ARG A 94 -0.52 2.12 -18.59
C ARG A 94 -1.66 2.16 -17.57
N PRO A 95 -2.66 3.04 -17.77
CA PRO A 95 -3.67 3.29 -16.76
C PRO A 95 -4.64 2.14 -16.48
N GLU A 96 -4.65 1.12 -17.33
CA GLU A 96 -5.44 -0.09 -17.14
C GLU A 96 -4.78 -1.13 -16.22
N LEU A 97 -3.47 -0.99 -15.94
CA LEU A 97 -2.76 -1.94 -15.10
C LEU A 97 -2.95 -1.61 -13.61
N PRO A 98 -3.44 -2.54 -12.78
CA PRO A 98 -3.37 -2.39 -11.33
C PRO A 98 -1.91 -2.37 -10.83
N VAL A 99 -1.65 -1.46 -9.89
CA VAL A 99 -0.32 -1.26 -9.31
C VAL A 99 -0.37 -1.43 -7.80
N ILE A 100 0.49 -2.30 -7.27
CA ILE A 100 0.69 -2.50 -5.83
C ILE A 100 2.08 -2.00 -5.47
N THR A 101 2.16 -1.04 -4.55
CA THR A 101 3.41 -0.49 -4.06
C THR A 101 3.70 -1.02 -2.65
N ILE A 102 4.86 -1.64 -2.45
CA ILE A 102 5.28 -2.19 -1.16
C ILE A 102 6.51 -1.44 -0.65
N MET A 103 6.39 -0.85 0.53
CA MET A 103 7.46 -0.07 1.16
C MET A 103 7.60 -0.46 2.63
N GLY A 104 8.80 -0.30 3.19
CA GLY A 104 8.99 -0.26 4.66
C GLY A 104 8.74 1.15 5.19
N ASP A 105 8.58 1.26 6.50
CA ASP A 105 8.55 2.53 7.24
C ASP A 105 9.73 3.46 6.89
N GLY A 106 10.96 2.95 6.91
CA GLY A 106 12.14 3.74 6.55
C GLY A 106 12.21 4.10 5.05
N ASP A 107 11.80 3.17 4.19
CA ASP A 107 11.72 3.39 2.74
C ASP A 107 10.70 4.48 2.38
N CYS A 108 9.54 4.47 3.03
CA CYS A 108 8.43 5.40 2.78
C CYS A 108 8.61 6.73 3.50
N PHE A 109 8.83 6.71 4.82
CA PHE A 109 8.74 7.91 5.66
C PHE A 109 10.08 8.63 5.87
N SER A 110 11.21 8.00 5.52
CA SER A 110 12.52 8.64 5.59
C SER A 110 12.96 9.12 4.22
N ILE A 111 13.74 8.33 3.48
CA ILE A 111 14.28 8.74 2.17
C ILE A 111 13.19 8.90 1.11
N GLY A 112 12.05 8.21 1.26
CA GLY A 112 10.84 8.38 0.44
C GLY A 112 9.91 9.51 0.89
N GLY A 113 10.26 10.24 1.95
CA GLY A 113 9.36 11.13 2.68
C GLY A 113 8.75 12.29 1.86
N ASN A 114 9.37 12.70 0.76
CA ASN A 114 8.73 13.68 -0.13
C ASN A 114 7.76 13.02 -1.12
N HIS A 115 8.03 11.79 -1.54
CA HIS A 115 7.29 11.15 -2.63
C HIS A 115 5.92 10.64 -2.21
N TRP A 116 5.76 10.14 -0.97
CA TRP A 116 4.44 9.73 -0.47
C TRP A 116 3.48 10.91 -0.31
N LEU A 117 3.98 12.07 0.14
CA LEU A 117 3.20 13.31 0.15
C LEU A 117 2.66 13.64 -1.25
N HIS A 118 3.52 13.59 -2.26
CA HIS A 118 3.09 13.88 -3.63
C HIS A 118 2.21 12.79 -4.23
N ALA A 119 2.47 11.51 -3.92
CA ALA A 119 1.64 10.41 -4.40
C ALA A 119 0.20 10.54 -3.89
N ILE A 120 0.02 10.83 -2.59
CA ILE A 120 -1.29 11.08 -1.98
C ILE A 120 -1.97 12.26 -2.68
N ARG A 121 -1.26 13.37 -2.87
CA ARG A 121 -1.81 14.55 -3.57
C ARG A 121 -2.17 14.27 -5.02
N TYR A 122 -1.43 13.42 -5.71
CA TYR A 122 -1.74 13.02 -7.08
C TYR A 122 -2.95 12.09 -7.14
N ASN A 123 -3.18 11.27 -6.11
CA ASN A 123 -4.27 10.31 -6.07
C ASN A 123 -4.23 9.35 -7.28
N ILE A 124 -3.04 8.81 -7.63
CA ILE A 124 -2.95 7.77 -8.67
C ILE A 124 -3.75 6.54 -8.22
N ASN A 125 -4.43 5.84 -9.12
CA ASN A 125 -5.11 4.60 -8.73
C ASN A 125 -4.09 3.47 -8.52
N ALA A 126 -3.72 3.25 -7.26
CA ALA A 126 -2.76 2.26 -6.83
C ALA A 126 -2.94 1.91 -5.35
N VAL A 127 -2.56 0.69 -4.96
CA VAL A 127 -2.55 0.26 -3.56
C VAL A 127 -1.15 0.42 -3.00
N VAL A 128 -1.00 1.19 -1.92
CA VAL A 128 0.27 1.38 -1.20
C VAL A 128 0.20 0.68 0.15
N LEU A 129 1.04 -0.31 0.34
CA LEU A 129 1.19 -1.04 1.59
C LEU A 129 2.52 -0.64 2.24
N VAL A 130 2.45 0.06 3.37
CA VAL A 130 3.63 0.38 4.19
C VAL A 130 3.70 -0.60 5.34
N LEU A 131 4.71 -1.47 5.30
CA LEU A 131 4.98 -2.48 6.30
C LEU A 131 5.86 -1.84 7.38
N ASP A 132 5.23 -1.40 8.46
CA ASP A 132 5.83 -0.61 9.52
C ASP A 132 6.24 -1.51 10.68
N ASN A 133 7.55 -1.79 10.78
CA ASN A 133 8.14 -2.57 11.85
C ASN A 133 9.00 -1.73 12.81
N GLU A 134 8.91 -0.41 12.70
CA GLU A 134 9.58 0.55 13.55
C GLU A 134 11.12 0.45 13.54
N VAL A 135 11.73 -0.11 12.48
CA VAL A 135 13.19 -0.29 12.39
C VAL A 135 13.69 -0.51 10.96
N TYR A 136 14.90 -0.02 10.65
CA TYR A 136 15.63 -0.51 9.47
C TYR A 136 16.16 -1.93 9.70
N ALA A 137 15.31 -2.93 9.46
CA ALA A 137 15.64 -4.33 9.71
C ALA A 137 16.74 -4.87 8.77
N LEU A 138 16.63 -4.61 7.46
CA LEU A 138 17.56 -5.19 6.46
C LEU A 138 19.01 -4.75 6.68
N THR A 139 19.21 -3.50 7.08
CA THR A 139 20.53 -2.92 7.38
C THR A 139 20.98 -3.21 8.82
N LYS A 140 20.27 -4.08 9.54
CA LYS A 140 20.57 -4.57 10.88
C LYS A 140 20.32 -3.52 11.97
N MET A 141 19.07 -3.17 12.22
CA MET A 141 18.61 -2.47 13.44
C MET A 141 19.12 -1.03 13.61
N GLN A 142 18.83 -0.16 12.65
CA GLN A 142 18.91 1.29 12.84
C GLN A 142 17.52 1.87 13.08
N ALA A 143 17.44 2.98 13.81
CA ALA A 143 16.18 3.68 14.03
C ALA A 143 15.58 4.17 12.70
N SER A 144 14.29 3.89 12.49
CA SER A 144 13.45 4.43 11.43
C SER A 144 12.67 5.65 11.94
N PRO A 145 11.92 6.38 11.08
CA PRO A 145 11.07 7.48 11.50
C PRO A 145 9.95 7.09 12.48
N THR A 146 9.55 5.83 12.52
CA THR A 146 8.47 5.32 13.38
C THR A 146 8.99 4.60 14.62
N THR A 147 10.31 4.49 14.81
CA THR A 147 10.91 3.91 16.01
C THR A 147 10.48 4.66 17.27
N PRO A 148 9.90 3.98 18.29
CA PRO A 148 9.49 4.62 19.53
C PRO A 148 10.65 5.31 20.25
N ASP A 149 10.34 6.43 20.92
CA ASP A 149 11.31 7.18 21.73
C ASP A 149 11.98 6.29 22.79
N GLY A 150 13.27 6.53 23.06
CA GLY A 150 14.08 5.73 23.98
C GLY A 150 14.49 4.34 23.48
N THR A 151 14.05 3.90 22.30
CA THR A 151 14.44 2.59 21.73
C THR A 151 15.92 2.58 21.37
N LYS A 152 16.69 1.67 21.97
CA LYS A 152 18.11 1.50 21.67
C LYS A 152 18.29 0.77 20.33
N THR A 153 19.07 1.34 19.43
CA THR A 153 19.41 0.73 18.13
C THR A 153 20.91 0.85 17.86
N ASN A 154 21.40 0.26 16.77
CA ASN A 154 22.84 0.30 16.44
C ASN A 154 23.39 1.71 16.17
N THR A 155 22.54 2.65 15.74
CA THR A 155 22.90 4.06 15.54
C THR A 155 22.47 4.97 16.67
N THR A 156 21.60 4.50 17.56
CA THR A 156 21.15 5.22 18.77
C THR A 156 21.34 4.32 20.00
N PRO A 157 22.59 4.02 20.41
CA PRO A 157 22.87 3.06 21.47
C PRO A 157 22.35 3.50 22.85
N HIS A 158 22.11 4.79 23.03
CA HIS A 158 21.54 5.37 24.24
C HIS A 158 20.02 5.52 24.19
N GLY A 159 19.38 5.10 23.09
CA GLY A 159 17.97 5.33 22.81
C GLY A 159 17.79 6.40 21.72
N THR A 160 16.75 6.24 20.90
CA THR A 160 16.21 7.32 20.09
C THR A 160 15.79 8.48 20.99
N TYR A 161 15.85 9.70 20.46
CA TYR A 161 15.57 10.95 21.19
C TYR A 161 14.51 11.81 20.51
N LEU A 162 13.93 11.31 19.42
CA LEU A 162 12.86 11.95 18.68
C LEU A 162 11.58 11.17 18.95
N GLN A 163 10.48 11.88 19.12
CA GLN A 163 9.17 11.25 19.11
C GLN A 163 8.93 10.61 17.74
N PRO A 164 8.37 9.37 17.69
CA PRO A 164 8.11 8.70 16.43
C PRO A 164 7.13 9.51 15.59
N LEU A 165 7.38 9.57 14.29
CA LEU A 165 6.42 10.10 13.33
C LEU A 165 5.13 9.29 13.43
N ASN A 166 3.99 9.95 13.57
CA ASN A 166 2.67 9.34 13.38
C ASN A 166 2.30 9.45 11.89
N PRO A 167 2.35 8.35 11.10
CA PRO A 167 2.05 8.45 9.67
C PRO A 167 0.57 8.75 9.40
N LEU A 168 -0.34 8.30 10.28
CA LEU A 168 -1.78 8.51 10.08
C LEU A 168 -2.12 10.00 10.13
N SER A 169 -1.64 10.70 11.17
CA SER A 169 -1.89 12.15 11.30
C SER A 169 -1.21 12.93 10.17
N ALA A 170 -0.02 12.51 9.75
CA ALA A 170 0.67 13.10 8.62
C ALA A 170 -0.12 12.94 7.31
N VAL A 171 -0.70 11.78 7.02
CA VAL A 171 -1.58 11.58 5.85
C VAL A 171 -2.83 12.46 5.97
N MET A 172 -3.53 12.43 7.10
CA MET A 172 -4.78 13.18 7.28
C MET A 172 -4.59 14.71 7.33
N GLY A 173 -3.36 15.19 7.49
CA GLY A 173 -2.99 16.59 7.30
C GLY A 173 -2.79 17.00 5.84
N MET A 174 -2.78 16.06 4.90
CA MET A 174 -2.60 16.34 3.47
C MET A 174 -3.93 16.68 2.80
N THR A 175 -3.85 17.46 1.72
CA THR A 175 -4.99 17.66 0.81
C THR A 175 -5.08 16.51 -0.17
N ASN A 176 -6.30 16.24 -0.65
CA ASN A 176 -6.58 15.24 -1.69
C ASN A 176 -6.30 13.77 -1.28
N VAL A 177 -6.31 13.47 0.02
CA VAL A 177 -6.34 12.08 0.50
C VAL A 177 -7.64 11.45 0.01
N SER A 178 -7.58 10.28 -0.62
CA SER A 178 -8.77 9.52 -1.05
C SER A 178 -9.05 8.30 -0.19
N PHE A 179 -8.03 7.73 0.44
CA PHE A 179 -8.16 6.50 1.21
C PHE A 179 -7.01 6.36 2.21
N LEU A 180 -7.34 6.10 3.47
CA LEU A 180 -6.39 5.77 4.53
C LEU A 180 -6.95 4.64 5.39
N ALA A 181 -6.15 3.60 5.59
CA ALA A 181 -6.47 2.52 6.52
C ALA A 181 -5.26 2.10 7.35
N GLN A 182 -5.52 1.48 8.50
CA GLN A 182 -4.49 0.85 9.32
C GLN A 182 -4.92 -0.56 9.72
N THR A 183 -3.97 -1.49 9.69
CA THR A 183 -4.15 -2.87 10.13
C THR A 183 -2.84 -3.42 10.70
N ALA A 184 -2.82 -4.70 11.05
CA ALA A 184 -1.65 -5.34 11.61
C ALA A 184 -1.47 -6.79 11.19
N THR A 185 -0.21 -7.23 11.10
CA THR A 185 0.17 -8.59 10.68
C THR A 185 -0.23 -9.70 11.67
N TRP A 186 -0.63 -9.36 12.90
CA TRP A 186 -1.18 -10.30 13.89
C TRP A 186 -2.72 -10.36 13.89
N LEU A 187 -3.38 -9.61 13.00
CA LEU A 187 -4.82 -9.60 12.79
C LEU A 187 -5.15 -10.12 11.37
N PRO A 188 -4.88 -11.40 11.04
CA PRO A 188 -4.88 -11.90 9.66
C PRO A 188 -6.21 -11.69 8.91
N ALA A 189 -7.34 -11.99 9.55
CA ALA A 189 -8.65 -11.76 8.91
C ALA A 189 -8.90 -10.27 8.62
N HIS A 190 -8.50 -9.37 9.53
CA HIS A 190 -8.63 -7.93 9.32
C HIS A 190 -7.63 -7.41 8.27
N LEU A 191 -6.42 -7.99 8.19
CA LEU A 191 -5.43 -7.69 7.16
C LEU A 191 -5.96 -8.01 5.76
N ASP A 192 -6.55 -9.20 5.58
CA ASP A 192 -7.12 -9.63 4.31
C ASP A 192 -8.23 -8.66 3.85
N GLU A 193 -9.17 -8.34 4.75
CA GLU A 193 -10.27 -7.42 4.49
C GLU A 193 -9.77 -5.97 4.24
N THR A 194 -8.69 -5.56 4.90
CA THR A 194 -8.08 -4.24 4.67
C THR A 194 -7.48 -4.13 3.27
N ILE A 195 -6.72 -5.15 2.84
CA ILE A 195 -6.09 -5.15 1.52
C ILE A 195 -7.17 -5.26 0.44
N GLU A 196 -8.20 -6.08 0.64
CA GLU A 196 -9.36 -6.17 -0.25
C GLU A 196 -10.09 -4.81 -0.38
N LYS A 197 -10.33 -4.12 0.73
CA LYS A 197 -10.97 -2.79 0.72
C LYS A 197 -10.12 -1.77 -0.03
N ALA A 198 -8.81 -1.81 0.17
CA ALA A 198 -7.84 -0.97 -0.52
C ALA A 198 -7.79 -1.27 -2.03
N TRP A 199 -7.88 -2.55 -2.41
CA TRP A 199 -7.91 -2.99 -3.80
C TRP A 199 -9.11 -2.45 -4.58
N ASN A 200 -10.28 -2.45 -3.94
CA ASN A 200 -11.54 -2.01 -4.55
C ASN A 200 -11.73 -0.49 -4.60
N HIS A 201 -10.78 0.31 -4.10
CA HIS A 201 -10.87 1.76 -4.09
C HIS A 201 -10.28 2.35 -5.37
N HIS A 202 -11.04 3.19 -6.07
CA HIS A 202 -10.55 3.94 -7.24
C HIS A 202 -9.79 5.19 -6.76
N GLY A 203 -8.47 5.10 -6.71
CA GLY A 203 -7.59 6.16 -6.22
C GLY A 203 -6.41 5.59 -5.43
N LEU A 204 -5.69 6.44 -4.71
CA LEU A 204 -4.53 5.99 -3.95
C LEU A 204 -4.98 5.42 -2.61
N SER A 205 -4.90 4.10 -2.47
CA SER A 205 -5.15 3.41 -1.21
C SER A 205 -3.89 3.38 -0.36
N PHE A 206 -3.80 4.26 0.64
CA PHE A 206 -2.68 4.26 1.57
C PHE A 206 -2.97 3.41 2.81
N VAL A 207 -2.26 2.29 2.97
CA VAL A 207 -2.46 1.35 4.08
C VAL A 207 -1.19 1.25 4.92
N ARG A 208 -1.30 1.64 6.19
CA ARG A 208 -0.27 1.35 7.19
C ARG A 208 -0.51 -0.03 7.80
N ILE A 209 0.48 -0.91 7.73
CA ILE A 209 0.42 -2.25 8.29
C ILE A 209 1.45 -2.35 9.40
N LEU A 210 1.00 -2.48 10.65
CA LEU A 210 1.89 -2.76 11.77
C LEU A 210 2.46 -4.18 11.63
N GLN A 211 3.78 -4.26 11.45
CA GLN A 211 4.47 -5.45 10.98
C GLN A 211 5.48 -5.97 12.02
N ARG A 212 5.36 -7.24 12.41
CA ARG A 212 6.23 -7.85 13.42
C ARG A 212 7.63 -8.15 12.87
N CYS A 213 8.67 -7.58 13.46
CA CYS A 213 10.06 -7.94 13.19
C CYS A 213 10.66 -8.74 14.36
N PRO A 214 10.61 -10.09 14.33
CA PRO A 214 10.99 -10.92 15.48
C PRO A 214 12.48 -10.87 15.82
N VAL A 215 13.34 -10.49 14.87
CA VAL A 215 14.80 -10.50 15.07
C VAL A 215 15.29 -9.24 15.79
N PHE A 216 14.79 -8.06 15.38
CA PHE A 216 15.29 -6.79 15.88
C PHE A 216 14.31 -6.08 16.81
N MET A 217 13.00 -6.31 16.63
CA MET A 217 11.94 -5.67 17.43
C MET A 217 10.96 -6.72 17.98
N PRO A 218 11.40 -7.75 18.72
CA PRO A 218 10.53 -8.84 19.20
C PRO A 218 9.40 -8.38 20.14
N LYS A 219 9.58 -7.23 20.80
CA LYS A 219 8.62 -6.61 21.71
C LYS A 219 7.93 -5.38 21.12
N ALA A 220 8.15 -5.06 19.83
CA ALA A 220 7.35 -4.02 19.20
C ALA A 220 5.88 -4.42 19.24
N PHE A 221 5.03 -3.41 19.41
CA PHE A 221 3.59 -3.59 19.59
C PHE A 221 3.28 -4.55 20.76
N GLY A 222 3.91 -4.32 21.92
CA GLY A 222 3.75 -5.13 23.14
C GLY A 222 4.57 -6.43 23.13
N GLU A 223 3.93 -7.54 22.77
CA GLU A 223 4.59 -8.87 22.66
C GLU A 223 4.40 -9.41 21.24
N GLY A 224 4.82 -8.60 20.25
CA GLY A 224 4.55 -8.91 18.85
C GLY A 224 3.04 -8.93 18.58
N GLY A 225 2.32 -7.91 19.06
CA GLY A 225 0.90 -7.70 18.80
C GLY A 225 -0.08 -8.42 19.73
N LEU A 226 0.38 -9.31 20.62
CA LEU A 226 -0.54 -10.08 21.49
C LEU A 226 -1.35 -9.20 22.44
N ASN A 227 -0.69 -8.21 23.05
CA ASN A 227 -1.25 -7.33 24.09
C ASN A 227 -1.17 -5.85 23.66
N PHE A 228 -1.13 -5.58 22.35
CA PHE A 228 -1.11 -4.21 21.87
C PHE A 228 -2.53 -3.62 21.91
N PRO A 229 -2.76 -2.47 22.58
CA PRO A 229 -4.06 -1.84 22.62
C PRO A 229 -4.51 -1.43 21.22
N VAL A 230 -5.68 -1.92 20.81
CA VAL A 230 -6.30 -1.56 19.53
C VAL A 230 -7.75 -1.15 19.74
N VAL A 231 -8.22 -0.25 18.88
CA VAL A 231 -9.64 0.07 18.73
C VAL A 231 -10.03 -0.20 17.28
N PHE A 232 -11.08 -0.96 17.06
CA PHE A 232 -11.59 -1.25 15.72
C PHE A 232 -12.61 -0.19 15.30
N LEU A 233 -12.40 0.41 14.14
CA LEU A 233 -13.31 1.38 13.54
C LEU A 233 -14.42 0.63 12.81
N GLU A 234 -15.64 0.69 13.33
CA GLU A 234 -16.81 0.04 12.74
C GLU A 234 -17.65 1.04 11.94
N ASN A 235 -17.96 0.65 10.70
CA ASN A 235 -18.87 1.33 9.78
C ASN A 235 -19.46 0.29 8.82
N GLU A 236 -20.69 0.51 8.34
CA GLU A 236 -21.36 -0.40 7.39
C GLU A 236 -20.56 -0.59 6.08
N ASP A 237 -19.96 0.47 5.53
CA ASP A 237 -19.08 0.44 4.37
C ASP A 237 -17.58 0.48 4.78
N GLY A 238 -17.29 0.07 6.02
CA GLY A 238 -15.93 0.01 6.58
C GLY A 238 -15.17 -1.27 6.23
N ILE A 239 -14.13 -1.55 7.04
CA ILE A 239 -13.43 -2.85 7.02
C ILE A 239 -14.08 -3.73 8.10
N PRO A 240 -14.63 -4.90 7.75
CA PRO A 240 -15.33 -5.73 8.72
C PRO A 240 -14.39 -6.33 9.78
N VAL A 241 -14.88 -6.36 11.01
CA VAL A 241 -14.17 -6.96 12.14
C VAL A 241 -14.69 -8.38 12.36
N HIS A 242 -13.86 -9.38 12.08
CA HIS A 242 -14.23 -10.77 12.32
C HIS A 242 -14.56 -10.98 13.82
N PRO A 243 -15.64 -11.72 14.19
CA PRO A 243 -16.07 -11.86 15.59
C PRO A 243 -14.98 -12.33 16.56
N LEU A 244 -14.08 -13.21 16.10
CA LEU A 244 -12.94 -13.71 16.90
C LEU A 244 -11.90 -12.62 17.25
N LEU A 245 -11.88 -11.50 16.53
CA LEU A 245 -10.98 -10.37 16.77
C LEU A 245 -11.56 -9.36 17.76
N ARG A 246 -12.87 -9.35 18.02
CA ARG A 246 -13.51 -8.41 18.97
C ARG A 246 -12.99 -8.53 20.40
N LYS A 247 -12.38 -9.67 20.76
CA LYS A 247 -11.70 -9.84 22.06
C LYS A 247 -10.33 -9.16 22.14
N ARG A 248 -9.80 -8.66 21.02
CA ARG A 248 -8.48 -8.01 20.94
C ARG A 248 -8.53 -6.52 21.25
N GLY A 249 -9.70 -5.90 21.16
CA GLY A 249 -9.87 -4.46 21.36
C GLY A 249 -11.33 -4.05 21.23
N GLU A 250 -11.62 -2.85 21.71
CA GLU A 250 -12.95 -2.28 21.65
C GLU A 250 -13.33 -1.90 20.21
N THR A 251 -14.63 -1.77 19.95
CA THR A 251 -15.18 -1.29 18.67
C THR A 251 -15.70 0.11 18.87
N GLN A 252 -15.35 1.02 17.97
CA GLN A 252 -15.80 2.39 17.94
C GLN A 252 -16.53 2.65 16.62
N ALA A 253 -17.76 3.18 16.70
CA ALA A 253 -18.45 3.66 15.52
C ALA A 253 -17.65 4.82 14.89
N HIS A 254 -17.43 4.76 13.58
CA HIS A 254 -16.59 5.72 12.86
C HIS A 254 -17.20 6.09 11.50
N ASP A 255 -17.33 7.37 11.20
CA ASP A 255 -17.66 7.83 9.84
C ASP A 255 -16.40 8.12 9.03
N HIS A 256 -16.03 7.20 8.14
CA HIS A 256 -14.86 7.32 7.27
C HIS A 256 -15.01 8.41 6.19
N ARG A 257 -16.19 9.03 6.04
CA ARG A 257 -16.41 10.15 5.11
C ARG A 257 -16.22 11.51 5.77
N ASP A 258 -16.28 11.60 7.10
CA ASP A 258 -15.98 12.84 7.83
C ASP A 258 -14.47 12.99 8.01
N ILE A 259 -13.88 13.95 7.28
CA ILE A 259 -12.45 14.26 7.38
C ILE A 259 -12.04 14.73 8.79
N ASN A 260 -12.92 15.41 9.53
CA ASN A 260 -12.60 15.89 10.88
C ASN A 260 -12.56 14.72 11.86
N GLU A 261 -13.46 13.76 11.70
CA GLU A 261 -13.46 12.52 12.50
C GLU A 261 -12.23 11.68 12.19
N ALA A 262 -11.93 11.49 10.91
CA ALA A 262 -10.71 10.82 10.46
C ALA A 262 -9.44 11.48 11.02
N GLN A 263 -9.37 12.82 11.07
CA GLN A 263 -8.26 13.55 11.70
C GLN A 263 -8.17 13.30 13.21
N ARG A 264 -9.29 13.29 13.94
CA ARG A 264 -9.31 12.96 15.38
C ARG A 264 -8.79 11.55 15.62
N VAL A 265 -9.28 10.57 14.86
CA VAL A 265 -8.84 9.18 14.91
C VAL A 265 -7.35 9.05 14.58
N ALA A 266 -6.89 9.74 13.54
CA ALA A 266 -5.50 9.66 13.07
C ALA A 266 -4.49 10.24 14.08
N VAL A 267 -4.88 11.20 14.92
CA VAL A 267 -4.03 11.74 15.99
C VAL A 267 -4.01 10.82 17.22
N SER A 268 -5.10 10.10 17.48
CA SER A 268 -5.19 9.09 18.54
C SER A 268 -4.43 7.81 18.14
N VAL A 269 -3.22 7.64 18.65
CA VAL A 269 -2.37 6.45 18.38
C VAL A 269 -2.39 5.38 19.47
N ASP A 270 -3.00 5.67 20.62
CA ASP A 270 -3.12 4.76 21.75
C ASP A 270 -4.52 4.90 22.39
N PRO A 271 -5.40 3.88 22.26
CA PRO A 271 -5.19 2.63 21.52
C PRO A 271 -5.07 2.85 20.00
N ALA A 272 -4.37 1.95 19.31
CA ALA A 272 -4.13 2.10 17.88
C ALA A 272 -5.39 1.83 17.05
N PRO A 273 -5.83 2.76 16.17
CA PRO A 273 -7.02 2.57 15.36
C PRO A 273 -6.78 1.53 14.26
N MET A 274 -7.70 0.56 14.15
CA MET A 274 -7.67 -0.51 13.16
C MET A 274 -8.91 -0.41 12.29
N GLY A 275 -8.74 -0.33 10.98
CA GLY A 275 -9.83 -0.28 10.02
C GLY A 275 -9.67 0.87 9.03
N LEU A 276 -10.80 1.25 8.43
CA LEU A 276 -10.87 2.30 7.42
C LEU A 276 -10.98 3.65 8.14
N ILE A 277 -9.91 4.45 8.08
CA ILE A 277 -9.84 5.75 8.75
C ILE A 277 -10.50 6.82 7.89
N TYR A 278 -10.28 6.79 6.57
CA TYR A 278 -10.89 7.74 5.66
C TYR A 278 -11.08 7.13 4.27
N GLN A 279 -12.20 7.45 3.62
CA GLN A 279 -12.41 7.17 2.20
C GLN A 279 -13.24 8.28 1.54
N ASN A 280 -12.75 8.80 0.42
CA ASN A 280 -13.45 9.67 -0.49
C ASN A 280 -13.31 9.14 -1.92
N ARG A 281 -14.42 8.68 -2.51
CA ARG A 281 -14.49 8.12 -3.86
C ARG A 281 -14.80 9.16 -4.94
N ASP A 282 -15.08 10.39 -4.55
CA ASP A 282 -15.45 11.49 -5.46
C ASP A 282 -14.22 12.21 -6.04
N LEU A 283 -13.03 11.93 -5.50
CA LEU A 283 -11.79 12.54 -5.97
C LEU A 283 -11.32 11.89 -7.27
N PRO A 284 -11.06 12.67 -8.34
CA PRO A 284 -10.50 12.14 -9.56
C PRO A 284 -9.08 11.64 -9.33
N THR A 285 -8.66 10.64 -10.10
CA THR A 285 -7.29 10.14 -10.06
C THR A 285 -6.38 10.96 -10.98
N TYR A 286 -5.06 10.87 -10.77
CA TYR A 286 -4.15 11.71 -11.54
C TYR A 286 -4.19 11.41 -13.05
N GLU A 287 -4.27 10.13 -13.39
CA GLU A 287 -4.47 9.66 -14.76
C GLU A 287 -5.80 10.16 -15.35
N ASP A 288 -6.90 10.23 -14.60
CA ASP A 288 -8.18 10.71 -15.14
C ASP A 288 -8.05 12.19 -15.56
N ILE A 289 -7.29 12.97 -14.78
CA ILE A 289 -7.02 14.39 -15.06
C ILE A 289 -6.01 14.57 -16.22
N ARG A 290 -5.02 13.68 -16.34
CA ARG A 290 -3.89 13.81 -17.27
C ARG A 290 -4.10 13.10 -18.60
N TRP A 291 -4.69 11.91 -18.60
CA TRP A 291 -4.90 11.07 -19.78
C TRP A 291 -5.82 11.75 -20.79
N GLN A 292 -6.83 12.48 -20.31
CA GLN A 292 -7.70 13.31 -21.14
C GLN A 292 -6.95 14.44 -21.89
N ARG A 293 -5.65 14.65 -21.65
CA ARG A 293 -4.89 15.79 -22.21
C ARG A 293 -4.19 15.56 -23.54
N LYS A 294 -4.20 14.36 -24.16
CA LYS A 294 -4.00 14.13 -25.63
C LYS A 294 -3.65 12.67 -25.96
N ASP A 295 -4.27 12.16 -27.03
CA ASP A 295 -3.73 11.02 -27.78
C ASP A 295 -2.40 11.37 -28.44
N ARG A 296 -1.50 10.40 -28.54
CA ARG A 296 -0.28 10.56 -29.34
C ARG A 296 -0.70 10.69 -30.82
N PRO A 297 -0.24 11.73 -31.54
CA PRO A 297 -0.50 11.83 -32.97
C PRO A 297 0.14 10.65 -33.71
N ASP A 298 -0.40 10.30 -34.88
CA ASP A 298 0.27 9.38 -35.78
C ASP A 298 1.65 9.93 -36.21
N ARG A 299 2.50 9.06 -36.75
CA ARG A 299 3.89 9.41 -37.10
C ARG A 299 3.97 10.56 -38.10
N ALA A 300 3.07 10.64 -39.07
CA ALA A 300 3.10 11.69 -40.08
C ALA A 300 2.75 13.04 -39.44
N THR A 301 1.66 13.08 -38.68
CA THR A 301 1.24 14.26 -37.91
C THR A 301 2.32 14.70 -36.90
N PHE A 302 3.03 13.75 -36.27
CA PHE A 302 4.15 14.06 -35.37
C PHE A 302 5.29 14.76 -36.10
N LEU A 303 5.73 14.22 -37.25
CA LEU A 303 6.82 14.79 -38.03
C LEU A 303 6.45 16.18 -38.56
N GLU A 304 5.24 16.34 -39.11
CA GLU A 304 4.75 17.65 -39.56
C GLU A 304 4.78 18.69 -38.44
N ARG A 305 4.31 18.33 -37.23
CA ARG A 305 4.33 19.22 -36.06
C ARG A 305 5.74 19.52 -35.58
N LEU A 306 6.66 18.56 -35.69
CA LEU A 306 8.06 18.74 -35.32
C LEU A 306 8.74 19.69 -36.29
N ASP A 307 8.60 19.47 -37.59
CA ASP A 307 9.15 20.31 -38.65
C ASP A 307 8.61 21.74 -38.50
N ALA A 308 7.29 21.91 -38.35
CA ALA A 308 6.68 23.22 -38.11
C ALA A 308 7.11 23.90 -36.80
N ALA A 309 7.60 23.15 -35.81
CA ALA A 309 8.17 23.73 -34.59
C ALA A 309 9.62 24.14 -34.78
N VAL A 310 10.42 23.33 -35.49
CA VAL A 310 11.82 23.62 -35.84
C VAL A 310 11.89 24.83 -36.78
N ASP A 311 10.98 24.92 -37.75
CA ASP A 311 10.91 26.01 -38.73
C ASP A 311 10.72 27.39 -38.08
N ARG A 312 10.17 27.48 -36.87
CA ARG A 312 10.03 28.74 -36.12
C ARG A 312 11.37 29.31 -35.66
N TYR A 313 12.41 28.49 -35.61
CA TYR A 313 13.75 28.86 -35.16
C TYR A 313 14.73 29.02 -36.32
N THR A 314 14.30 28.82 -37.57
CA THR A 314 15.12 29.03 -38.74
C THR A 314 15.29 30.54 -38.95
N VAL A 315 16.52 31.04 -38.81
CA VAL A 315 16.85 32.43 -39.14
C VAL A 315 16.93 32.54 -40.66
N THR A 316 15.99 33.27 -41.26
CA THR A 316 16.00 33.65 -42.68
C THR A 316 17.02 34.73 -42.98
#